data_AF-A0AAQ4FF14-F1
#
_entry.id   AF-A0AAQ4FF14-F1
#
_cell.length_a   1.000
_cell.length_b   1.000
_cell.length_c   1.000
_cell.angle_alpha   90.00
_cell.angle_beta   90.00
_cell.angle_gamma   90.00
#
_symmetry.space_group_name_H-M   'P 1'
#
loop_
_entity.id
_entity.type
_entity.pdbx_description
1 polymer ?
#
loop_
_entity_poly.entity_id
_entity_poly.type
_entity_poly.pdbx_seq_one_letter_code
_entity_poly.pdbx_strand_id
1 'polypeptide(L)'
;KPPSLVCGPVGSAGATGRPRVSTQCVTMSHILIKWVEEAKWDVYPIKSIVDPAIGIRLLTEEGAIKQLKGSVVSVFWKEGEQPAKAELLYLGKQASLEKKRVKLAAEAPECVDRRREDSQPSAGMATCNEHPCCRSAAQQLKEQQEQISCLRNENQSLKRQLEAAEKIAVQHSKMVCSD
;
A
#
# COMPACT_ATOMS: atom_id res chain seq x y z
N LYS A 1 36.75 10.52 -75.98
CA LYS A 1 36.50 11.91 -75.56
C LYS A 1 35.68 11.86 -74.26
N PRO A 2 36.19 12.36 -73.13
CA PRO A 2 35.64 12.20 -71.77
C PRO A 2 34.60 13.31 -71.45
N PRO A 3 33.98 13.33 -70.26
CA PRO A 3 34.57 13.99 -69.05
C PRO A 3 34.49 13.08 -67.81
N SER A 4 35.40 13.05 -66.82
CA SER A 4 36.07 14.08 -65.98
C SER A 4 35.19 14.73 -64.91
N LEU A 5 35.61 14.54 -63.65
CA LEU A 5 35.36 15.33 -62.41
C LEU A 5 34.00 15.04 -61.71
N VAL A 6 33.84 15.08 -60.37
CA VAL A 6 34.44 15.92 -59.31
C VAL A 6 34.34 15.19 -57.93
N CYS A 7 35.27 15.50 -57.02
CA CYS A 7 35.34 15.13 -55.61
C CYS A 7 34.28 15.76 -54.67
N GLY A 8 34.04 15.10 -53.53
CA GLY A 8 33.86 15.72 -52.20
C GLY A 8 32.48 15.58 -51.53
N PRO A 9 32.30 16.03 -50.26
CA PRO A 9 32.94 15.47 -49.06
C PRO A 9 31.97 15.37 -47.83
N VAL A 10 32.49 14.90 -46.69
CA VAL A 10 32.03 15.15 -45.28
C VAL A 10 30.73 14.50 -44.77
N GLY A 11 30.88 13.76 -43.66
CA GLY A 11 29.81 13.37 -42.73
C GLY A 11 30.37 12.44 -41.64
N SER A 12 31.20 12.94 -40.73
CA SER A 12 30.81 13.41 -39.38
C SER A 12 30.02 12.41 -38.53
N ALA A 13 30.64 12.07 -37.40
CA ALA A 13 30.03 11.66 -36.13
C ALA A 13 29.13 10.41 -36.16
N GLY A 14 29.79 9.24 -36.12
CA GLY A 14 29.19 8.05 -35.53
C GLY A 14 29.01 8.26 -34.03
N ALA A 15 27.91 8.90 -33.65
CA ALA A 15 27.41 8.93 -32.28
C ALA A 15 27.27 7.46 -31.82
N THR A 16 28.13 7.05 -30.90
CA THR A 16 27.97 5.81 -30.13
C THR A 16 26.81 5.99 -29.14
N GLY A 17 25.61 6.19 -29.69
CA GLY A 17 24.37 6.02 -28.97
C GLY A 17 24.23 4.54 -28.67
N ARG A 18 24.81 4.10 -27.55
CA ARG A 18 24.38 2.84 -26.92
C ARG A 18 22.86 2.92 -26.80
N PRO A 19 22.09 1.97 -27.35
CA PRO A 19 20.70 1.88 -26.97
C PRO A 19 20.70 1.64 -25.46
N ARG A 20 20.27 2.64 -24.68
CA ARG A 20 19.78 2.37 -23.33
C ARG A 20 18.63 1.41 -23.55
N VAL A 21 18.89 0.13 -23.32
CA VAL A 21 17.87 -0.89 -23.10
C VAL A 21 17.16 -0.46 -21.82
N SER A 22 16.25 0.49 -21.98
CA SER A 22 15.29 0.90 -20.97
C SER A 22 14.16 -0.10 -21.04
N THR A 23 14.46 -1.34 -20.67
CA THR A 23 13.47 -2.39 -20.53
C THR A 23 13.49 -2.82 -19.07
N GLN A 24 13.13 -1.88 -18.18
CA GLN A 24 12.36 -2.32 -17.03
C GLN A 24 11.03 -2.81 -17.59
N CYS A 25 10.95 -4.10 -17.88
CA CYS A 25 9.68 -4.80 -18.01
C CYS A 25 8.93 -4.49 -16.72
N VAL A 26 8.02 -3.52 -16.74
CA VAL A 26 7.30 -3.15 -15.53
C VAL A 26 6.21 -4.19 -15.35
N THR A 27 6.61 -5.36 -14.86
CA THR A 27 5.77 -6.53 -14.76
C THR A 27 4.70 -6.28 -13.69
N MET A 28 3.45 -6.52 -14.09
CA MET A 28 2.32 -6.66 -13.18
C MET A 28 2.63 -7.84 -12.26
N SER A 29 3.25 -7.56 -11.12
CA SER A 29 3.90 -8.56 -10.26
C SER A 29 3.18 -8.75 -8.94
N HIS A 30 2.25 -7.85 -8.61
CA HIS A 30 1.58 -7.80 -7.33
C HIS A 30 0.06 -7.80 -7.50
N ILE A 31 -0.61 -8.35 -6.49
CA ILE A 31 -2.05 -8.40 -6.33
C ILE A 31 -2.45 -7.59 -5.09
N LEU A 32 -3.60 -6.94 -5.17
CA LEU A 32 -4.29 -6.34 -4.03
C LEU A 32 -5.44 -7.26 -3.68
N ILE A 33 -5.45 -7.69 -2.42
CA ILE A 33 -6.41 -8.63 -1.89
C ILE A 33 -7.17 -8.02 -0.71
N LYS A 34 -8.33 -8.58 -0.41
CA LYS A 34 -9.05 -8.35 0.84
C LYS A 34 -9.17 -9.67 1.59
N TRP A 35 -8.66 -9.73 2.81
CA TRP A 35 -8.80 -10.92 3.65
C TRP A 35 -10.28 -11.16 3.99
N VAL A 36 -10.73 -12.40 3.82
CA VAL A 36 -12.14 -12.76 4.06
C VAL A 36 -12.48 -12.64 5.56
N GLU A 37 -11.55 -12.97 6.43
CA GLU A 37 -11.76 -13.01 7.89
C GLU A 37 -11.47 -11.68 8.59
N GLU A 38 -10.52 -10.89 8.08
CA GLU A 38 -10.01 -9.69 8.78
C GLU A 38 -10.53 -8.35 8.22
N ALA A 39 -11.43 -8.38 7.23
CA ALA A 39 -11.91 -7.19 6.52
C ALA A 39 -10.81 -6.18 6.13
N LYS A 40 -9.58 -6.68 5.93
CA LYS A 40 -8.37 -5.89 5.74
C LYS A 40 -7.85 -6.05 4.32
N TRP A 41 -7.31 -4.96 3.77
CA TRP A 41 -6.67 -4.96 2.46
C TRP A 41 -5.16 -5.04 2.60
N ASP A 42 -4.53 -5.90 1.80
CA ASP A 42 -3.08 -6.02 1.75
C ASP A 42 -2.61 -6.28 0.30
N VAL A 43 -1.33 -5.99 0.04
CA VAL A 43 -0.70 -6.18 -1.28
C VAL A 43 0.34 -7.29 -1.17
N TYR A 44 0.23 -8.28 -2.04
CA TYR A 44 1.13 -9.42 -2.08
C TYR A 44 1.69 -9.64 -3.48
N PRO A 45 2.88 -10.24 -3.62
CA PRO A 45 3.37 -10.66 -4.93
C PRO A 45 2.54 -11.84 -5.43
N ILE A 46 2.38 -11.99 -6.75
CA ILE A 46 1.57 -13.07 -7.35
C ILE A 46 2.03 -14.46 -6.91
N LYS A 47 3.34 -14.64 -6.69
CA LYS A 47 3.94 -15.89 -6.18
C LYS A 47 3.40 -16.35 -4.81
N SER A 48 2.72 -15.47 -4.07
CA SER A 48 2.10 -15.81 -2.79
C SER A 48 0.76 -16.56 -2.94
N ILE A 49 0.20 -16.63 -4.15
CA ILE A 49 -1.00 -17.43 -4.42
C ILE A 49 -0.63 -18.92 -4.36
N VAL A 50 -1.42 -19.69 -3.60
CA VAL A 50 -1.20 -21.14 -3.40
C VAL A 50 -1.39 -21.91 -4.71
N ASP A 51 -2.42 -21.56 -5.47
CA ASP A 51 -2.71 -22.20 -6.75
C ASP A 51 -1.82 -21.62 -7.86
N PRO A 52 -0.81 -22.38 -8.35
CA PRO A 52 0.08 -21.89 -9.38
C PRO A 52 -0.65 -21.64 -10.70
N ALA A 53 -1.77 -22.32 -10.99
CA ALA A 53 -2.52 -22.09 -12.22
C ALA A 53 -3.12 -20.68 -12.24
N ILE A 54 -3.66 -20.22 -11.10
CA ILE A 54 -4.17 -18.85 -10.96
C ILE A 54 -3.03 -17.84 -11.08
N GLY A 55 -1.89 -18.11 -10.41
CA GLY A 55 -0.71 -17.24 -10.49
C GLY A 55 -0.17 -17.09 -11.91
N ILE A 56 -0.05 -18.20 -12.65
CA ILE A 56 0.38 -18.21 -14.04
C ILE A 56 -0.61 -17.43 -14.91
N ARG A 57 -1.92 -17.68 -14.78
CA ARG A 57 -2.93 -16.96 -15.55
C ARG A 57 -2.87 -15.45 -15.33
N LEU A 58 -2.69 -15.01 -14.08
CA LEU A 58 -2.53 -13.59 -13.77
C LEU A 58 -1.27 -12.97 -14.38
N LEU A 59 -0.22 -13.75 -14.60
CA LEU A 59 1.03 -13.31 -15.22
C LEU A 59 0.99 -13.33 -16.75
N THR A 60 0.29 -14.30 -17.35
CA THR A 60 0.32 -14.55 -18.80
C THR A 60 -0.85 -13.96 -19.56
N GLU A 61 -2.06 -13.98 -18.98
CA GLU A 61 -3.28 -13.51 -19.64
C GLU A 61 -3.53 -12.03 -19.32
N GLU A 62 -3.39 -11.18 -20.35
CA GLU A 62 -3.70 -9.77 -20.22
C GLU A 62 -5.20 -9.59 -19.94
N GLY A 63 -5.53 -9.12 -18.73
CA GLY A 63 -6.92 -8.94 -18.31
C GLY A 63 -7.53 -10.13 -17.56
N ALA A 64 -6.79 -11.18 -17.22
CA ALA A 64 -7.28 -12.26 -16.33
C ALA A 64 -7.86 -11.71 -15.01
N ILE A 65 -7.30 -10.61 -14.51
CA ILE A 65 -7.84 -9.90 -13.35
C ILE A 65 -9.32 -9.53 -13.51
N LYS A 66 -9.82 -9.21 -14.71
CA LYS A 66 -11.24 -8.85 -14.91
C LYS A 66 -12.17 -10.04 -14.67
N GLN A 67 -11.71 -11.25 -14.97
CA GLN A 67 -12.47 -12.49 -14.76
C GLN A 67 -12.35 -12.99 -13.31
N LEU A 68 -11.16 -12.82 -12.72
CA LEU A 68 -10.83 -13.30 -11.38
C LEU A 68 -11.13 -12.27 -10.28
N LYS A 69 -11.50 -11.03 -10.64
CA LYS A 69 -11.84 -10.01 -9.66
C LYS A 69 -13.08 -10.45 -8.86
N GLY A 70 -12.96 -10.37 -7.54
CA GLY A 70 -13.99 -10.84 -6.61
C GLY A 70 -13.96 -12.34 -6.32
N SER A 71 -13.07 -13.09 -6.97
CA SER A 71 -12.87 -14.51 -6.64
C SER A 71 -12.07 -14.65 -5.35
N VAL A 72 -12.40 -15.69 -4.57
CA VAL A 72 -11.67 -16.05 -3.34
C VAL A 72 -10.55 -17.01 -3.71
N VAL A 73 -9.32 -16.61 -3.40
CA VAL A 73 -8.10 -17.39 -3.63
C VAL A 73 -7.42 -17.66 -2.28
N SER A 74 -6.60 -18.72 -2.23
CA SER A 74 -5.77 -19.00 -1.05
C SER A 74 -4.41 -18.34 -1.23
N VAL A 75 -3.98 -17.57 -0.24
CA VAL A 75 -2.74 -16.79 -0.26
C VAL A 75 -1.92 -17.10 0.98
N PHE A 76 -0.62 -17.31 0.83
CA PHE A 76 0.30 -17.44 1.95
C PHE A 76 0.55 -16.07 2.59
N TRP A 77 0.12 -15.92 3.85
CA TRP A 77 0.36 -14.71 4.64
C TRP A 77 1.86 -14.52 4.94
N LYS A 78 2.54 -15.62 5.28
CA LYS A 78 3.99 -15.74 5.49
C LYS A 78 4.49 -17.09 4.99
N GLU A 79 5.77 -17.14 4.63
CA GLU A 79 6.44 -18.39 4.24
C GLU A 79 6.46 -19.36 5.43
N GLY A 80 5.90 -20.56 5.23
CA GLY A 80 5.82 -21.60 6.26
C GLY A 80 4.55 -21.59 7.13
N GLU A 81 3.68 -20.58 7.01
CA GLU A 81 2.38 -20.54 7.69
C GLU A 81 1.25 -21.13 6.82
N GLN A 82 0.11 -21.43 7.43
CA GLN A 82 -1.05 -21.93 6.68
C GLN A 82 -1.61 -20.83 5.76
N PRO A 83 -2.01 -21.18 4.53
CA PRO A 83 -2.60 -20.20 3.62
C PRO A 83 -3.99 -19.78 4.08
N ALA A 84 -4.30 -18.51 3.89
CA ALA A 84 -5.58 -17.91 4.26
C ALA A 84 -6.38 -17.51 3.01
N LYS A 85 -7.70 -17.44 3.16
CA LYS A 85 -8.62 -17.08 2.07
C LYS A 85 -8.70 -15.57 1.90
N ALA A 86 -8.52 -15.11 0.67
CA ALA A 86 -8.58 -13.70 0.33
C ALA A 86 -9.32 -13.46 -1.00
N GLU A 87 -10.07 -12.38 -1.07
CA GLU A 87 -10.73 -11.92 -2.28
C GLU A 87 -9.74 -11.12 -3.14
N LEU A 88 -9.65 -11.44 -4.43
CA LEU A 88 -8.73 -10.82 -5.36
C LEU A 88 -9.36 -9.58 -6.01
N LEU A 89 -8.75 -8.40 -5.84
CA LEU A 89 -9.38 -7.13 -6.24
C LEU A 89 -8.71 -6.47 -7.45
N TYR A 90 -7.38 -6.33 -7.39
CA TYR A 90 -6.61 -5.66 -8.44
C TYR A 90 -5.28 -6.36 -8.67
N LEU A 91 -4.78 -6.25 -9.91
CA LEU A 91 -3.45 -6.67 -10.32
C LEU A 91 -2.69 -5.43 -10.79
N GLY A 92 -1.41 -5.33 -10.44
CA GLY A 92 -0.66 -4.10 -10.70
C GLY A 92 0.80 -4.11 -10.27
N LYS A 93 1.39 -2.91 -10.38
CA LYS A 93 2.67 -2.59 -9.74
C LYS A 93 2.44 -2.37 -8.25
N GLN A 94 3.36 -2.82 -7.41
CA GLN A 94 3.27 -2.68 -5.94
C GLN A 94 2.94 -1.25 -5.51
N ALA A 95 3.69 -0.25 -5.98
CA ALA A 95 3.47 1.14 -5.61
C ALA A 95 2.09 1.68 -6.02
N SER A 96 1.53 1.23 -7.14
CA SER A 96 0.19 1.61 -7.58
C SER A 96 -0.90 0.94 -6.74
N LEU A 97 -0.67 -0.31 -6.33
CA LEU A 97 -1.61 -1.06 -5.49
C LEU A 97 -1.58 -0.57 -4.04
N GLU A 98 -0.43 -0.22 -3.48
CA GLU A 98 -0.33 0.40 -2.16
C GLU A 98 -1.13 1.70 -2.09
N LYS A 99 -1.03 2.55 -3.12
CA LYS A 99 -1.86 3.76 -3.21
C LYS A 99 -3.36 3.43 -3.21
N LYS A 100 -3.77 2.33 -3.85
CA LYS A 100 -5.17 1.87 -3.83
C LYS A 100 -5.56 1.29 -2.49
N ARG A 101 -4.68 0.51 -1.84
CA ARG A 101 -4.88 -0.05 -0.50
C ARG A 101 -5.18 1.05 0.50
N VAL A 102 -4.38 2.12 0.50
CA VAL A 102 -4.58 3.28 1.41
C VAL A 102 -5.93 3.97 1.14
N LYS A 103 -6.31 4.15 -0.12
CA LYS A 103 -7.62 4.73 -0.46
C LYS A 103 -8.77 3.85 -0.01
N LEU A 104 -8.72 2.56 -0.31
CA LEU A 104 -9.76 1.60 0.08
C LEU A 104 -9.88 1.45 1.59
N ALA A 105 -8.75 1.47 2.31
CA ALA A 105 -8.75 1.45 3.77
C ALA A 105 -9.33 2.75 4.37
N ALA A 106 -9.18 3.89 3.70
CA ALA A 106 -9.77 5.16 4.12
C ALA A 106 -11.26 5.30 3.75
N GLU A 107 -11.67 4.66 2.65
CA GLU A 107 -13.05 4.66 2.14
C GLU A 107 -13.91 3.53 2.71
N ALA A 108 -13.30 2.52 3.34
CA ALA A 108 -14.03 1.44 3.96
C ALA A 108 -14.76 1.94 5.22
N PRO A 109 -16.10 2.06 5.19
CA PRO A 109 -16.81 2.02 6.45
C PRO A 109 -16.51 0.66 7.10
N GLU A 110 -16.22 0.66 8.39
CA GLU A 110 -16.39 -0.54 9.21
C GLU A 110 -17.88 -0.91 9.20
N CYS A 111 -18.38 -1.48 8.10
CA CYS A 111 -19.70 -2.09 8.05
C CYS A 111 -19.54 -3.58 7.77
N VAL A 112 -19.52 -4.31 8.88
CA VAL A 112 -19.84 -5.73 8.90
C VAL A 112 -21.25 -5.91 8.33
N ASP A 113 -21.36 -6.87 7.40
CA ASP A 113 -22.59 -7.51 6.93
C ASP A 113 -23.77 -6.62 6.47
N ARG A 114 -23.99 -6.54 5.15
CA ARG A 114 -25.30 -6.91 4.60
C ARG A 114 -25.14 -7.72 3.32
N ARG A 115 -25.52 -9.00 3.45
CA ARG A 115 -25.87 -9.89 2.34
C ARG A 115 -26.75 -9.16 1.30
N ARG A 116 -26.47 -9.45 0.02
CA ARG A 116 -27.42 -9.64 -1.09
C ARG A 116 -28.69 -8.78 -1.09
N GLU A 117 -28.87 -7.95 -2.12
CA GLU A 117 -29.68 -8.31 -3.30
C GLU A 117 -29.68 -7.14 -4.29
N ASP A 118 -29.76 -7.51 -5.57
CA ASP A 118 -29.90 -6.64 -6.74
C ASP A 118 -30.78 -5.41 -6.51
N SER A 119 -30.32 -4.21 -6.88
CA SER A 119 -31.10 -3.20 -7.63
C SER A 119 -30.30 -1.90 -7.88
N GLN A 120 -30.58 -1.32 -9.05
CA GLN A 120 -30.01 -0.14 -9.70
C GLN A 120 -29.92 1.16 -8.86
N PRO A 121 -29.12 2.16 -9.32
CA PRO A 121 -28.91 3.40 -8.60
C PRO A 121 -30.04 4.40 -8.88
N SER A 122 -30.70 4.88 -7.84
CA SER A 122 -31.53 6.10 -7.91
C SER A 122 -30.83 7.24 -7.16
N ALA A 123 -30.59 8.33 -7.88
CA ALA A 123 -30.12 9.59 -7.35
C ALA A 123 -30.97 10.04 -6.15
N GLY A 124 -30.31 10.33 -5.04
CA GLY A 124 -30.93 10.86 -3.83
C GLY A 124 -29.84 11.36 -2.90
N MET A 125 -29.52 12.65 -3.01
CA MET A 125 -28.61 13.37 -2.12
C MET A 125 -29.30 13.51 -0.74
N ALA A 126 -29.30 12.44 0.06
CA ALA A 126 -29.82 12.46 1.42
C ALA A 126 -28.72 12.98 2.35
N THR A 127 -28.97 14.14 2.95
CA THR A 127 -28.15 14.73 4.01
C THR A 127 -28.07 13.78 5.21
N CYS A 128 -26.87 13.24 5.47
CA CYS A 128 -26.60 12.20 6.46
C CYS A 128 -26.62 12.69 7.93
N ASN A 129 -27.41 13.70 8.30
CA ASN A 129 -27.33 14.28 9.65
C ASN A 129 -28.10 13.48 10.73
N GLU A 130 -28.96 12.54 10.34
CA GLU A 130 -29.77 11.76 11.29
C GLU A 130 -29.48 10.26 11.24
N HIS A 131 -28.37 9.85 10.61
CA HIS A 131 -27.99 8.44 10.59
C HIS A 131 -27.19 8.09 11.86
N PRO A 132 -27.53 7.00 12.59
CA PRO A 132 -26.78 6.53 13.77
C PRO A 132 -25.27 6.35 13.54
N CYS A 133 -24.88 6.14 12.27
CA CYS A 133 -23.49 6.05 11.82
C CYS A 133 -22.70 7.36 12.03
N CYS A 134 -23.31 8.53 11.83
CA CYS A 134 -22.64 9.83 11.99
C CYS A 134 -22.46 10.23 13.46
N ARG A 135 -23.26 9.67 14.39
CA ARG A 135 -23.01 9.80 15.83
C ARG A 135 -21.80 8.98 16.29
N SER A 136 -21.58 7.81 15.70
CA SER A 136 -20.45 6.93 16.07
C SER A 136 -19.08 7.53 15.73
N ALA A 137 -18.94 8.18 14.56
CA ALA A 137 -17.69 8.81 14.15
C ALA A 137 -17.30 10.00 15.03
N ALA A 138 -18.28 10.82 15.46
CA ALA A 138 -18.03 11.92 16.39
C ALA A 138 -17.60 11.41 17.78
N GLN A 139 -18.15 10.28 18.21
CA GLN A 139 -17.81 9.64 19.48
C GLN A 139 -16.41 9.03 19.44
N GLN A 140 -16.06 8.37 18.33
CA GLN A 140 -14.73 7.79 18.10
C GLN A 140 -13.65 8.87 17.98
N LEU A 141 -13.94 10.00 17.31
CA LEU A 141 -13.03 11.15 17.28
C LEU A 141 -12.77 11.71 18.67
N LYS A 142 -13.81 11.80 19.52
CA LYS A 142 -13.66 12.26 20.90
C LYS A 142 -12.80 11.30 21.73
N GLU A 143 -13.03 9.99 21.60
CA GLU A 143 -12.24 8.96 22.28
C GLU A 143 -10.77 8.96 21.83
N GLN A 144 -10.51 9.11 20.53
CA GLN A 144 -9.15 9.28 20.00
C GLN A 144 -8.48 10.57 20.52
N GLN A 145 -9.23 11.67 20.61
CA GLN A 145 -8.72 12.93 21.14
C GLN A 145 -8.31 12.80 22.61
N GLU A 146 -9.12 12.09 23.41
CA GLU A 146 -8.84 11.79 24.81
C GLU A 146 -7.59 10.89 24.95
N GLN A 147 -7.47 9.82 24.16
CA GLN A 147 -6.27 8.97 24.15
C GLN A 147 -5.00 9.74 23.78
N ILE A 148 -5.05 10.60 22.75
CA ILE A 148 -3.92 11.46 22.37
C ILE A 148 -3.53 12.38 23.53
N SER A 149 -4.51 12.91 24.27
CA SER A 149 -4.24 13.76 25.44
C SER A 149 -3.52 13.00 26.55
N CYS A 150 -3.96 11.78 26.86
CA CYS A 150 -3.35 10.93 27.88
C CYS A 150 -1.91 10.57 27.49
N LEU A 151 -1.70 10.14 26.25
CA LEU A 151 -0.37 9.79 25.74
C LEU A 151 0.59 10.98 25.70
N ARG A 152 0.08 12.20 25.46
CA ARG A 152 0.90 13.42 25.53
C ARG A 152 1.33 13.73 26.97
N ASN A 153 0.44 13.58 27.93
CA ASN A 153 0.76 13.81 29.34
C ASN A 153 1.78 12.78 29.84
N GLU A 154 1.63 11.52 29.46
CA GLU A 154 2.57 10.46 29.81
C GLU A 154 3.95 10.70 29.19
N ASN A 155 4.02 11.06 27.90
CA ASN A 155 5.28 11.46 27.26
C ASN A 155 5.94 12.64 27.98
N GLN A 156 5.16 13.64 28.40
CA GLN A 156 5.69 14.79 29.12
C GLN A 156 6.22 14.38 30.50
N SER A 157 5.54 13.47 31.20
CA SER A 157 5.97 12.92 32.49
C SER A 157 7.30 12.17 32.35
N LEU A 158 7.37 11.24 31.39
CA LEU A 158 8.57 10.47 31.09
C LEU A 158 9.75 11.36 30.71
N LYS A 159 9.50 12.42 29.95
CA LYS A 159 10.54 13.40 29.59
C LYS A 159 11.11 14.12 30.82
N ARG A 160 10.27 14.52 31.76
CA ARG A 160 10.74 15.12 33.04
C ARG A 160 11.54 14.14 33.88
N GLN A 161 11.16 12.86 33.89
CA GLN A 161 11.91 11.83 34.61
C GLN A 161 13.30 11.61 33.99
N LEU A 162 13.39 11.59 32.66
CA LEU A 162 14.68 11.50 31.95
C LEU A 162 15.57 12.70 32.27
N GLU A 163 15.04 13.93 32.17
CA GLU A 163 15.82 15.14 32.51
C GLU A 163 16.29 15.14 33.98
N ALA A 164 15.47 14.62 34.91
CA ALA A 164 15.86 14.48 36.31
C ALA A 164 16.96 13.43 36.50
N ALA A 165 16.84 12.26 35.85
CA ALA A 165 17.84 11.21 35.87
C ALA A 165 19.18 11.67 35.25
N GLU A 166 19.14 12.40 34.14
CA GLU A 166 20.32 13.00 33.51
C GLU A 166 21.01 14.01 34.44
N LYS A 167 20.25 14.87 35.12
CA LYS A 167 20.82 15.81 36.09
C LYS A 167 21.52 15.09 37.24
N ILE A 168 20.92 14.02 37.76
CA ILE A 168 21.51 13.19 38.81
C ILE A 168 22.80 12.53 38.29
N ALA A 169 22.78 11.97 37.07
CA ALA A 169 23.95 11.35 36.47
C ALA A 169 25.10 12.36 36.27
N VAL A 170 24.80 13.57 35.82
CA VAL A 170 25.78 14.66 35.66
C VAL A 170 26.34 15.10 37.01
N GLN A 171 25.50 15.24 38.04
CA GLN A 171 25.96 15.56 39.39
C GLN A 171 26.86 14.45 39.97
N HIS A 172 26.47 13.20 39.80
CA HIS A 172 27.27 12.05 40.23
C HIS A 172 28.61 12.01 39.50
N SER A 173 28.64 12.25 38.18
CA SER A 173 29.88 12.33 37.41
C SER A 173 30.81 13.44 37.92
N LYS A 174 30.28 14.61 38.30
CA LYS A 174 31.09 15.70 38.87
C LYS A 174 31.68 15.36 40.23
N MET A 175 30.93 14.64 41.08
CA MET A 175 31.42 14.20 42.38
C MET A 175 32.52 13.15 42.25
N VAL A 176 32.39 12.20 41.31
CA VAL A 176 33.38 11.12 41.10
C VAL A 176 34.69 11.62 40.49
N CYS A 177 34.69 12.72 39.73
CA CYS A 177 35.89 13.28 39.09
C CYS A 177 36.62 14.35 39.93
N SER A 178 36.21 14.60 41.17
CA SER A 178 36.82 15.63 42.06
C SER A 178 37.74 15.03 43.15
N ASP A 179 37.96 13.72 43.14
CA ASP A 179 38.99 12.99 43.91
C ASP A 179 40.18 12.63 43.00
#